data_AF-A0A5B7B083-F1
#
_entry.id   AF-A0A5B7B083-F1
#
_cell.length_a   1.000
_cell.length_b   1.000
_cell.length_c   1.000
_cell.angle_alpha   90.00
_cell.angle_beta   90.00
_cell.angle_gamma   90.00
#
_symmetry.space_group_name_H-M   'P 1'
#
loop_
_entity.id
_entity.type
_entity.pdbx_description
1 polymer ?
#
loop_
_entity_poly.entity_id
_entity_poly.type
_entity_poly.pdbx_seq_one_letter_code
_entity_poly.pdbx_strand_id
1 'polypeptide(L)'
;MAELETKLDKLEIYCHNLKSGLDECSSNLPYQTQHRRIRIGDHDKVIEHFLVSVSEARSSVRFLSRSLTLQLRQMGSKVCDRISLLLQPYDIKISLSKNPRSLVLYLEALLNRAFFEEFESIEFQKNASTQILNPVDRCEANFGSFAHLQGLTWDEVLSKGTRHFSEEFSRFCDRK
;
A
#
# COMPACT_ATOMS: atom_id res chain seq x y z
N MET A 1 -19.59 -47.62 4.23
CA MET A 1 -19.48 -46.97 5.56
C MET A 1 -18.02 -46.95 6.01
N ALA A 2 -17.36 -48.11 6.14
CA ALA A 2 -15.94 -48.20 6.53
C ALA A 2 -14.94 -47.38 5.68
N GLU A 3 -15.12 -47.31 4.35
CA GLU A 3 -14.21 -46.53 3.49
C GLU A 3 -14.32 -45.01 3.74
N LEU A 4 -15.51 -44.52 4.09
CA LEU A 4 -15.74 -43.12 4.39
C LEU A 4 -15.12 -42.75 5.74
N GLU A 5 -15.28 -43.61 6.75
CA GLU A 5 -14.62 -43.46 8.05
C GLU A 5 -13.10 -43.44 7.90
N THR A 6 -12.54 -44.35 7.09
CA THR A 6 -11.09 -44.39 6.84
C THR A 6 -10.58 -43.11 6.14
N LYS A 7 -11.40 -42.51 5.27
CA LYS A 7 -11.08 -41.23 4.60
C LYS A 7 -11.20 -40.04 5.55
N LEU A 8 -12.15 -40.06 6.47
CA LEU A 8 -12.32 -39.04 7.50
C LEU A 8 -11.15 -39.06 8.50
N ASP A 9 -10.75 -40.24 8.98
CA ASP A 9 -9.60 -40.37 9.89
C ASP A 9 -8.31 -39.86 9.25
N LYS A 10 -8.08 -40.19 7.97
CA LYS A 10 -6.91 -39.68 7.23
C LYS A 10 -6.95 -38.16 7.07
N LEU A 11 -8.13 -37.58 6.85
CA LEU A 11 -8.28 -36.14 6.73
C LEU A 11 -8.07 -35.45 8.08
N GLU A 12 -8.57 -36.02 9.17
CA GLU A 12 -8.37 -35.50 10.52
C GLU A 12 -6.88 -35.51 10.90
N ILE A 13 -6.18 -36.61 10.65
CA ILE A 13 -4.73 -36.71 10.85
C ILE A 13 -3.99 -35.67 9.99
N TYR A 14 -4.39 -35.50 8.74
CA TYR A 14 -3.77 -34.51 7.85
C TYR A 14 -3.99 -33.08 8.35
N CYS A 15 -5.22 -32.73 8.75
CA CYS A 15 -5.52 -31.43 9.32
C CYS A 15 -4.77 -31.19 10.64
N HIS A 16 -4.61 -32.22 11.47
CA HIS A 16 -3.86 -32.12 12.71
C HIS A 16 -2.36 -31.88 12.47
N ASN A 17 -1.76 -32.62 11.53
CA ASN A 17 -0.37 -32.44 11.12
C ASN A 17 -0.12 -31.09 10.45
N LEU A 18 -1.07 -30.62 9.64
CA LEU A 18 -0.98 -29.30 9.02
C LEU A 18 -1.05 -28.19 10.08
N LYS A 19 -1.94 -28.34 11.07
CA LYS A 19 -2.07 -27.40 12.18
C LYS A 19 -0.81 -27.38 13.05
N SER A 20 -0.26 -28.54 13.43
CA SER A 20 0.96 -28.61 14.22
C SER A 20 2.16 -28.03 13.46
N GLY A 21 2.29 -28.30 12.15
CA GLY A 21 3.31 -27.68 11.31
C GLY A 21 3.17 -26.16 11.22
N LEU A 22 1.93 -25.65 11.11
CA LEU A 22 1.66 -24.21 11.14
C LEU A 22 2.00 -23.58 12.50
N ASP A 23 1.70 -24.26 13.61
CA ASP A 23 2.00 -23.80 14.97
C ASP A 23 3.52 -23.79 15.24
N GLU A 24 4.28 -24.77 14.72
CA GLU A 24 5.76 -24.76 14.77
C GLU A 24 6.37 -23.66 13.92
N CYS A 25 5.86 -23.42 12.70
CA CYS A 25 6.31 -22.30 11.86
C CYS A 25 5.95 -20.94 12.49
N SER A 26 4.80 -20.85 13.13
CA SER A 26 4.35 -19.67 13.88
C SER A 26 5.31 -19.39 15.05
N SER A 27 5.64 -20.42 15.84
CA SER A 27 6.45 -20.28 17.06
C SER A 27 7.95 -20.04 16.79
N ASN A 28 8.47 -20.44 15.62
CA ASN A 28 9.88 -20.32 15.27
C ASN A 28 10.24 -19.13 14.38
N LEU A 29 9.31 -18.21 14.10
CA LEU A 29 9.68 -16.90 13.56
C LEU A 29 10.37 -16.10 14.68
N PRO A 30 11.62 -15.61 14.50
CA PRO A 30 12.27 -14.70 15.45
C PRO A 30 11.56 -13.33 15.57
N TYR A 31 10.43 -13.16 14.88
CA TYR A 31 9.71 -11.92 14.63
C TYR A 31 8.21 -12.07 14.91
N GLN A 32 7.81 -12.89 15.88
CA GLN A 32 6.47 -12.77 16.48
C GLN A 32 6.44 -11.59 17.46
N THR A 33 6.39 -10.38 16.92
CA THR A 33 5.60 -9.34 17.58
C THR A 33 4.18 -9.91 17.71
N GLN A 34 3.75 -10.09 18.95
CA GLN A 34 2.42 -10.59 19.30
C GLN A 34 1.35 -9.77 18.56
N HIS A 35 0.87 -10.26 17.41
CA HIS A 35 -0.40 -9.81 16.85
C HIS A 35 -1.54 -10.39 17.71
N ARG A 36 -1.56 -10.04 19.01
CA ARG A 36 -2.77 -10.15 19.82
C ARG A 36 -3.80 -9.28 19.11
N ARG A 37 -4.91 -9.89 18.66
CA ARG A 37 -6.08 -9.18 18.13
C ARG A 37 -6.36 -7.97 19.02
N ILE A 38 -6.10 -6.77 18.49
CA ILE A 38 -6.23 -5.54 19.26
C ILE A 38 -7.72 -5.37 19.58
N ARG A 39 -8.08 -5.39 20.86
CA ARG A 39 -9.42 -5.01 21.29
C ARG A 39 -9.49 -3.49 21.22
N ILE A 40 -10.34 -2.97 20.33
CA ILE A 40 -10.65 -1.54 20.20
C ILE A 40 -11.01 -1.01 21.59
N GLY A 41 -10.17 -0.14 22.16
CA GLY A 41 -10.31 0.39 23.53
C GLY A 41 -8.99 0.72 24.24
N ASP A 42 -7.86 0.14 23.81
CA ASP A 42 -6.53 0.41 24.37
C ASP A 42 -5.68 1.23 23.38
N HIS A 43 -5.95 2.54 23.32
CA HIS A 43 -5.40 3.45 22.32
C HIS A 43 -3.87 3.48 22.29
N ASP A 44 -3.21 3.40 23.45
CA ASP A 44 -1.75 3.45 23.53
C ASP A 44 -1.11 2.22 22.84
N LYS A 45 -1.71 1.04 23.01
CA LYS A 45 -1.24 -0.18 22.32
C LYS A 45 -1.47 -0.14 20.82
N VAL A 46 -2.57 0.48 20.37
CA VAL A 46 -2.82 0.70 18.94
C VAL A 46 -1.75 1.62 18.35
N ILE A 47 -1.42 2.72 19.06
CA ILE A 47 -0.40 3.68 18.62
C ILE A 47 0.98 3.01 18.59
N GLU A 48 1.35 2.28 19.64
CA GLU A 48 2.63 1.55 19.69
C GLU A 48 2.74 0.55 18.53
N HIS A 49 1.71 -0.27 18.31
CA HIS A 49 1.70 -1.25 17.23
C HIS A 49 1.77 -0.59 15.85
N PHE A 50 1.06 0.52 15.66
CA PHE A 50 1.15 1.31 14.43
C PHE A 50 2.58 1.84 14.21
N LEU A 51 3.22 2.40 15.23
CA LEU A 51 4.59 2.91 15.13
C LEU A 51 5.59 1.80 14.80
N VAL A 52 5.44 0.62 15.40
CA VAL A 52 6.25 -0.57 15.08
C VAL A 52 6.03 -0.97 13.62
N SER A 53 4.77 -1.10 13.18
CA SER A 53 4.42 -1.47 11.80
C SER A 53 4.99 -0.48 10.78
N VAL A 54 4.92 0.82 11.08
CA VAL A 54 5.51 1.88 10.23
C VAL A 54 7.04 1.77 10.18
N SER A 55 7.69 1.49 11.31
CA SER A 55 9.14 1.29 11.38
C SER A 55 9.59 0.07 10.57
N GLU A 56 8.86 -1.04 10.69
CA GLU A 56 9.09 -2.28 9.94
C GLU A 56 8.90 -2.07 8.44
N ALA A 57 7.83 -1.37 8.03
CA ALA A 57 7.58 -1.03 6.63
C ALA A 57 8.74 -0.21 6.03
N ARG A 58 9.18 0.85 6.72
CA ARG A 58 10.32 1.68 6.29
C ARG A 58 11.62 0.86 6.17
N SER A 59 11.87 -0.02 7.14
CA SER A 59 13.05 -0.89 7.15
C SER A 59 13.02 -1.89 6.00
N SER A 60 11.84 -2.44 5.70
CA SER A 60 11.61 -3.36 4.59
C SER A 60 11.86 -2.71 3.23
N VAL A 61 11.36 -1.48 3.01
CA VAL A 61 11.62 -0.73 1.78
C VAL A 61 13.12 -0.45 1.60
N ARG A 62 13.83 -0.05 2.66
CA ARG A 62 15.29 0.15 2.63
C ARG A 62 16.07 -1.13 2.36
N PHE A 63 15.62 -2.26 2.90
CA PHE A 63 16.24 -3.55 2.64
C PHE A 63 16.04 -3.98 1.18
N LEU A 64 14.81 -3.82 0.68
CA LEU A 64 14.45 -4.13 -0.69
C LEU A 64 15.22 -3.25 -1.69
N SER A 65 15.30 -1.93 -1.46
CA SER A 65 16.01 -0.99 -2.32
C SER A 65 17.50 -1.34 -2.46
N ARG A 66 18.16 -1.70 -1.35
CA ARG A 66 19.56 -2.14 -1.31
C ARG A 66 19.76 -3.45 -2.07
N SER A 67 18.87 -4.41 -1.84
CA SER A 67 18.90 -5.72 -2.52
C SER A 67 18.72 -5.55 -4.03
N LEU A 68 17.75 -4.75 -4.46
CA LEU A 68 17.51 -4.41 -5.85
C LEU A 68 18.71 -3.70 -6.47
N THR A 69 19.29 -2.70 -5.80
CA THR A 69 20.49 -2.01 -6.29
C THR A 69 21.63 -2.98 -6.60
N LEU A 70 21.82 -3.99 -5.74
CA LEU A 70 22.83 -5.04 -5.91
C LEU A 70 22.54 -5.90 -7.15
N GLN A 71 21.30 -6.33 -7.35
CA GLN A 71 20.88 -7.12 -8.51
C GLN A 71 20.94 -6.31 -9.81
N LEU A 72 20.48 -5.06 -9.80
CA LEU A 72 20.47 -4.18 -10.96
C LEU A 72 21.90 -3.89 -11.45
N ARG A 73 22.88 -3.81 -10.54
CA ARG A 73 24.29 -3.68 -10.91
C ARG A 73 24.80 -4.86 -11.75
N GLN A 74 24.29 -6.06 -11.49
CA GLN A 74 24.68 -7.28 -12.21
C GLN A 74 23.99 -7.38 -13.59
N MET A 75 22.86 -6.69 -13.78
CA MET A 75 22.08 -6.72 -15.02
C MET A 75 22.57 -5.74 -16.12
N GLY A 76 23.55 -4.89 -15.82
CA GLY A 76 24.20 -4.00 -16.80
C GLY A 76 23.49 -2.67 -17.07
N SER A 77 24.06 -1.85 -17.95
CA SER A 77 23.68 -0.44 -18.14
C SER A 77 22.27 -0.22 -18.68
N LYS A 78 21.74 -1.15 -19.47
CA LYS A 78 20.40 -1.07 -20.08
C LYS A 78 19.28 -0.90 -19.04
N VAL A 79 19.47 -1.47 -17.84
CA VAL A 79 18.49 -1.35 -16.76
C VAL A 79 18.58 0.02 -16.08
N CYS A 80 19.81 0.55 -15.92
CA CYS A 80 20.00 1.92 -15.44
C CYS A 80 19.33 2.94 -16.38
N ASP A 81 19.40 2.73 -17.70
CA ASP A 81 18.75 3.62 -18.67
C ASP A 81 17.22 3.63 -18.50
N ARG A 82 16.60 2.46 -18.25
CA ARG A 82 15.16 2.36 -17.96
C ARG A 82 14.78 3.06 -16.66
N ILE A 83 15.61 2.93 -15.62
CA ILE A 83 15.39 3.65 -14.35
C ILE A 83 15.54 5.15 -14.57
N SER A 84 16.51 5.59 -15.38
CA SER A 84 16.65 6.99 -15.77
C SER A 84 15.41 7.51 -16.51
N LEU A 85 14.78 6.72 -17.37
CA LEU A 85 13.49 7.08 -18.00
C LEU A 85 12.36 7.24 -16.97
N LEU A 86 12.28 6.36 -15.97
CA LEU A 86 11.30 6.48 -14.88
C LEU A 86 11.53 7.73 -14.02
N LEU A 87 12.77 8.19 -13.90
CA LEU A 87 13.16 9.38 -13.14
C LEU A 87 13.11 10.67 -13.95
N GLN A 88 12.99 10.58 -15.29
CA GLN A 88 12.94 11.74 -16.19
C GLN A 88 11.86 12.77 -15.82
N PRO A 89 10.63 12.39 -15.39
CA PRO A 89 9.60 13.36 -15.01
C PRO A 89 9.96 14.24 -13.81
N TYR A 90 10.99 13.88 -13.04
CA TYR A 90 11.42 14.59 -11.83
C TYR A 90 12.66 15.47 -12.03
N ASP A 91 13.08 15.68 -13.29
CA ASP A 91 14.29 16.44 -13.69
C ASP A 91 15.58 16.01 -12.96
N ILE A 92 15.70 14.71 -12.67
CA ILE A 92 16.86 14.14 -11.98
C ILE A 92 18.01 13.96 -12.99
N LYS A 93 19.01 14.86 -12.93
CA LYS A 93 20.22 14.82 -13.78
C LYS A 93 21.36 14.05 -13.13
N ILE A 94 21.16 12.77 -12.82
CA ILE A 94 22.21 11.94 -12.18
C ILE A 94 22.55 10.72 -13.03
N SER A 95 23.85 10.51 -13.27
CA SER A 95 24.38 9.29 -13.87
C SER A 95 24.33 8.13 -12.86
N LEU A 96 23.25 7.35 -12.88
CA LEU A 96 23.04 6.21 -11.99
C LEU A 96 24.16 5.15 -12.07
N SER A 97 24.82 5.04 -13.22
CA SER A 97 25.98 4.16 -13.41
C SER A 97 27.24 4.60 -12.65
N LYS A 98 27.37 5.89 -12.32
CA LYS A 98 28.53 6.47 -11.63
C LYS A 98 28.31 6.67 -10.14
N ASN A 99 27.05 6.73 -9.68
CA ASN A 99 26.72 6.93 -8.26
C ASN A 99 25.72 5.88 -7.74
N PRO A 100 26.21 4.72 -7.27
CA PRO A 100 25.34 3.64 -6.79
C PRO A 100 24.62 3.99 -5.48
N ARG A 101 25.14 4.93 -4.68
CA ARG A 101 24.46 5.39 -3.46
C ARG A 101 23.23 6.23 -3.80
N SER A 102 23.31 7.08 -4.83
CA SER A 102 22.15 7.83 -5.33
C SER A 102 21.08 6.90 -5.91
N LEU A 103 21.46 5.81 -6.58
CA LEU A 103 20.52 4.82 -7.10
C LEU A 103 19.63 4.21 -6.00
N VAL A 104 20.21 3.87 -4.84
CA VAL A 104 19.45 3.36 -3.68
C VAL A 104 18.37 4.36 -3.26
N LEU A 105 18.71 5.64 -3.14
CA LEU A 105 17.78 6.69 -2.71
C LEU A 105 16.61 6.85 -3.69
N TYR A 106 16.89 6.80 -5.00
CA TYR A 106 15.84 6.91 -6.01
C TYR A 106 14.95 5.67 -6.08
N LEU A 107 15.52 4.48 -5.87
CA LEU A 107 14.73 3.26 -5.78
C LEU A 107 13.84 3.29 -4.53
N GLU A 108 14.35 3.74 -3.39
CA GLU A 108 13.52 3.96 -2.19
C GLU A 108 12.37 4.92 -2.49
N ALA A 109 12.63 6.05 -3.15
CA ALA A 109 11.59 7.02 -3.51
C ALA A 109 10.53 6.41 -4.46
N LEU A 110 10.96 5.69 -5.50
CA LEU A 110 10.06 5.03 -6.45
C LEU A 110 9.22 3.94 -5.79
N LEU A 111 9.82 3.11 -4.94
CA LEU A 111 9.14 2.03 -4.22
C LEU A 111 8.16 2.59 -3.19
N ASN A 112 8.57 3.58 -2.40
CA ASN A 112 7.67 4.26 -1.47
C ASN A 112 6.49 4.85 -2.24
N ARG A 113 6.74 5.56 -3.34
CA ARG A 113 5.65 6.06 -4.17
C ARG A 113 4.74 4.93 -4.60
N ALA A 114 5.25 3.89 -5.25
CA ALA A 114 4.43 2.79 -5.76
C ALA A 114 3.62 2.05 -4.67
N PHE A 115 4.18 1.88 -3.47
CA PHE A 115 3.50 1.19 -2.37
C PHE A 115 2.51 2.07 -1.61
N PHE A 116 2.70 3.40 -1.63
CA PHE A 116 1.84 4.35 -0.92
C PHE A 116 0.87 5.12 -1.85
N GLU A 117 1.04 5.04 -3.17
CA GLU A 117 0.24 5.78 -4.17
C GLU A 117 -1.26 5.55 -4.03
N GLU A 118 -1.67 4.36 -3.59
CA GLU A 118 -3.08 4.01 -3.40
C GLU A 118 -3.57 4.17 -1.95
N PHE A 119 -2.66 4.38 -0.99
CA PHE A 119 -3.00 4.52 0.43
C PHE A 119 -3.35 5.97 0.83
N GLU A 120 -2.87 6.96 0.08
CA GLU A 120 -3.15 8.38 0.34
C GLU A 120 -4.23 8.98 -0.57
N SER A 121 -4.57 8.31 -1.67
CA SER A 121 -5.62 8.77 -2.58
C SER A 121 -7.00 8.46 -2.00
N ILE A 122 -7.70 9.49 -1.54
CA ILE A 122 -9.09 9.39 -1.05
C ILE A 122 -10.09 9.03 -2.17
N GLU A 123 -9.68 9.14 -3.44
CA GLU A 123 -10.56 9.02 -4.61
C GLU A 123 -10.26 7.85 -5.56
N PHE A 124 -9.43 6.87 -5.17
CA PHE A 124 -9.00 5.76 -6.06
C PHE A 124 -8.47 6.26 -7.42
N GLN A 125 -7.81 7.41 -7.45
CA GLN A 125 -7.21 7.97 -8.66
C GLN A 125 -5.71 7.67 -8.70
N LYS A 126 -5.28 6.99 -9.76
CA LYS A 126 -3.88 6.70 -10.05
C LYS A 126 -3.09 8.02 -10.21
N ASN A 127 -2.04 8.22 -9.43
CA ASN A 127 -1.20 9.43 -9.35
C ASN A 127 -1.81 10.68 -8.67
N ALA A 128 -2.90 10.58 -7.90
CA ALA A 128 -3.36 11.73 -7.12
C ALA A 128 -2.45 11.95 -5.90
N SER A 129 -1.37 12.71 -6.07
CA SER A 129 -0.71 13.31 -4.91
C SER A 129 -1.76 14.14 -4.18
N THR A 130 -2.03 13.83 -2.92
CA THR A 130 -2.90 14.63 -2.06
C THR A 130 -2.41 16.08 -2.13
N GLN A 131 -3.20 16.98 -2.75
CA GLN A 131 -2.77 18.37 -2.92
C GLN A 131 -2.63 19.09 -1.58
N ILE A 132 -3.30 18.58 -0.54
CA ILE A 132 -3.28 19.11 0.83
C ILE A 132 -2.43 18.21 1.71
N LEU A 133 -1.23 18.69 2.05
CA LEU A 133 -0.24 17.98 2.87
C LEU A 133 -0.54 18.03 4.37
N ASN A 134 -1.24 19.07 4.84
CA ASN A 134 -1.61 19.21 6.25
C ASN A 134 -2.79 18.26 6.58
N PRO A 135 -2.64 17.34 7.55
CA PRO A 135 -3.69 16.38 7.89
C PRO A 135 -4.99 17.03 8.36
N VAL A 136 -4.94 18.16 9.07
CA VAL A 136 -6.12 18.85 9.60
C VAL A 136 -6.91 19.48 8.46
N ASP A 137 -6.23 20.27 7.63
CA ASP A 137 -6.83 20.93 6.47
C ASP A 137 -7.37 19.90 5.45
N ARG A 138 -6.71 18.74 5.34
CA ARG A 138 -7.18 17.63 4.51
C ARG A 138 -8.49 17.05 5.03
N CYS A 139 -8.59 16.81 6.35
CA CYS A 139 -9.82 16.32 6.95
C CYS A 139 -10.97 17.32 6.77
N GLU A 140 -10.69 18.61 6.91
CA GLU A 140 -11.67 19.68 6.69
C GLU A 140 -12.12 19.75 5.23
N ALA A 141 -11.18 19.69 4.28
CA ALA A 141 -11.50 19.67 2.85
C ALA A 141 -12.35 18.44 2.47
N ASN A 142 -11.99 17.25 2.98
CA ASN A 142 -12.75 16.03 2.73
C ASN A 142 -14.17 16.11 3.31
N PHE A 143 -14.31 16.65 4.52
CA PHE A 143 -15.62 16.85 5.14
C PHE A 143 -16.46 17.86 4.35
N GLY A 144 -15.83 18.93 3.84
CA GLY A 144 -16.47 19.89 2.94
C GLY A 144 -16.99 19.24 1.66
N SER A 145 -16.18 18.42 1.00
CA SER A 145 -16.58 17.66 -0.20
C SER A 145 -17.72 16.68 0.11
N PHE A 146 -17.65 15.98 1.23
CA PHE A 146 -18.73 15.08 1.68
C PHE A 146 -20.03 15.85 1.92
N ALA A 147 -19.99 16.96 2.67
CA ALA A 147 -21.17 17.76 2.96
C ALA A 147 -21.80 18.34 1.67
N HIS A 148 -20.95 18.73 0.71
CA HIS A 148 -21.41 19.20 -0.60
C HIS A 148 -22.15 18.11 -1.38
N LEU A 149 -21.63 16.87 -1.39
CA LEU A 149 -22.28 15.73 -2.05
C LEU A 149 -23.51 15.22 -1.30
N GLN A 150 -23.49 15.23 0.04
CA GLN A 150 -24.58 14.76 0.88
C GLN A 150 -25.87 15.56 0.64
N GLY A 151 -25.75 16.86 0.32
CA GLY A 151 -26.88 17.73 0.01
C GLY A 151 -27.50 17.52 -1.37
N LEU A 152 -26.85 16.76 -2.26
CA LEU A 152 -27.34 16.57 -3.63
C LEU A 152 -28.47 15.56 -3.68
N THR A 153 -29.58 15.98 -4.27
CA THR A 153 -30.69 15.08 -4.58
C THR A 153 -30.59 14.55 -6.01
N TRP A 154 -31.14 13.35 -6.26
CA TRP A 154 -31.17 12.79 -7.61
C TRP A 154 -31.87 13.70 -8.62
N ASP A 155 -32.94 14.39 -8.21
CA ASP A 155 -33.66 15.32 -9.08
C ASP A 155 -32.77 16.50 -9.52
N GLU A 156 -31.95 17.04 -8.62
CA GLU A 156 -31.01 18.13 -8.95
C GLU A 156 -29.87 17.64 -9.85
N VAL A 157 -29.35 16.44 -9.60
CA VAL A 157 -28.27 15.86 -10.41
C VAL A 157 -28.75 15.52 -11.82
N LEU A 158 -29.95 14.97 -11.96
CA LEU A 158 -30.53 14.61 -13.25
C LEU A 158 -30.95 15.85 -14.06
N SER A 159 -31.41 16.92 -13.39
CA SER A 159 -31.83 18.15 -14.07
C SER A 159 -30.67 19.05 -14.50
N LYS A 160 -29.62 19.18 -13.67
CA LYS A 160 -28.48 20.07 -13.95
C LYS A 160 -27.26 19.35 -14.54
N GLY A 161 -27.20 18.02 -14.43
CA GLY A 161 -26.08 17.19 -14.84
C GLY A 161 -24.93 17.17 -13.83
N THR A 162 -24.20 16.06 -13.76
CA THR A 162 -23.09 15.83 -12.81
C THR A 162 -21.94 16.83 -12.98
N ARG A 163 -21.67 17.28 -14.21
CA ARG A 163 -20.63 18.29 -14.52
C ARG A 163 -20.91 19.66 -13.90
N HIS A 164 -22.17 20.00 -13.59
CA HIS A 164 -22.52 21.25 -12.94
C HIS A 164 -21.95 21.36 -11.52
N PHE A 165 -21.75 20.22 -10.85
CA PHE A 165 -21.33 20.15 -9.45
C PHE A 165 -19.82 19.90 -9.31
N SER A 166 -19.26 19.03 -10.15
CA SER A 166 -17.80 18.84 -10.25
C SER A 166 -17.45 18.12 -11.54
N GLU A 167 -16.38 18.58 -12.21
CA GLU A 167 -15.88 17.93 -13.41
C GLU A 167 -15.26 16.55 -13.10
N GLU A 168 -14.65 16.39 -11.93
CA GLU A 168 -14.12 15.10 -11.46
C GLU A 168 -15.25 14.14 -11.10
N PHE A 169 -16.31 14.62 -10.45
CA PHE A 169 -17.50 13.82 -10.16
C PHE A 169 -18.17 13.32 -11.45
N SER A 170 -18.30 14.20 -12.46
CA SER A 170 -18.79 13.80 -13.79
C SER A 170 -17.96 12.68 -14.40
N ARG A 171 -16.63 12.82 -14.42
CA ARG A 171 -15.73 11.79 -14.97
C ARG A 171 -15.80 10.48 -14.20
N PHE A 172 -16.04 10.51 -12.88
CA PHE A 172 -16.23 9.31 -12.08
C PHE A 172 -17.51 8.56 -12.47
N CYS A 173 -18.63 9.28 -12.59
CA CYS A 173 -19.90 8.70 -13.02
C CYS A 173 -19.80 8.10 -14.42
N ASP A 174 -19.15 8.80 -15.37
CA ASP A 174 -18.99 8.31 -16.75
C ASP A 174 -18.15 7.02 -16.86
N ARG A 175 -17.31 6.73 -15.86
CA ARG A 175 -16.46 5.53 -15.82
C ARG A 175 -17.17 4.30 -15.25
N LYS A 176 -18.30 4.46 -14.57
CA LYS A 176 -19.00 3.40 -13.84
C LYS A 176 -20.27 2.97 -14.55
#